data_AF-A0A2R7SPT5-F1
#
_entry.id   AF-A0A2R7SPT5-F1
#
_cell.length_a   1.000
_cell.length_b   1.000
_cell.length_c   1.000
_cell.angle_alpha   90.00
_cell.angle_beta   90.00
_cell.angle_gamma   90.00
#
_symmetry.space_group_name_H-M   'P 1'
#
loop_
_entity.id
_entity.type
_entity.pdbx_description
1 polymer ?
#
loop_
_entity_poly.entity_id
_entity_poly.type
_entity_poly.pdbx_seq_one_letter_code
_entity_poly.pdbx_strand_id
1 'polypeptide(L)'
;ELVGQFSGITRLDAAANFADGPGVSADAINAAVTAVAGNGTPRSMASYFDQLGRVSTSVDKYSRQDMSGAAYSFDGTLGVGGNWASSVGYQYDAFGSLVKRTELLDRAQNRQAITQYGYDLQGQLIRQVDAQGYVTDHRKNAFGEEDRVTQYASAINPDGDLWIAPARLSAQAGSALGYDRVTVFGYDRRGQQTLQSQQGLQIARTTGSGATSGVVNVYGHLDNRVSFDGAGNATATTSVFVSDDGSFTQAGNSLSTTYDKLGRAVKLVDALGRTTTTQYDALGNVLQTTRHANLNPGGEQAPASSGDDQITRQRFDALGHVLQRRDALGNDTYFAYDAAGHVGKQWTPYRDVDGGAHTAVQRFTYDAAGRQLGTLTLMKIGANETYSADTAVYNAFGEITAKLRDGAQYAYYDYDVAGRVWRTNADDGVDKVYTYDLQDNVSSTITSATLNLKSTDYTSAGNVPTTLAAGVRRTVNKVDKRGKVLEQTNLGVTHLDGSTTRQFITQTYDAWGNTLSVTSS
;
A
#
# COMPACT_ATOMS: atom_id res chain seq x y z
N GLU A 1 -30.13 22.26 28.39
CA GLU A 1 -31.13 21.26 28.84
C GLU A 1 -31.07 19.97 28.00
N LEU A 2 -30.05 19.14 28.22
CA LEU A 2 -30.04 17.73 27.80
C LEU A 2 -29.02 16.93 28.65
N VAL A 3 -28.90 17.34 29.92
CA VAL A 3 -28.09 16.69 30.97
C VAL A 3 -28.98 15.75 31.82
N GLY A 4 -30.22 15.50 31.39
CA GLY A 4 -31.28 14.92 32.21
C GLY A 4 -31.78 13.54 31.80
N GLN A 5 -31.10 12.81 30.90
CA GLN A 5 -31.65 11.55 30.39
C GLN A 5 -30.69 10.36 30.28
N PHE A 6 -29.57 10.31 31.01
CA PHE A 6 -28.72 9.11 30.99
C PHE A 6 -28.06 8.87 32.34
N SER A 7 -28.88 8.53 33.35
CA SER A 7 -28.43 7.86 34.57
C SER A 7 -28.60 6.35 34.38
N GLY A 8 -27.52 5.56 34.49
CA GLY A 8 -27.64 4.12 34.72
C GLY A 8 -26.89 3.17 33.79
N ILE A 9 -25.74 3.55 33.22
CA ILE A 9 -24.81 2.54 32.65
C ILE A 9 -23.40 2.82 33.18
N THR A 10 -23.23 2.55 34.47
CA THR A 10 -21.94 2.17 35.04
C THR A 10 -21.52 0.81 34.49
N ARG A 11 -20.20 0.53 34.50
CA ARG A 11 -19.59 -0.79 34.28
C ARG A 11 -20.57 -1.92 34.59
N LEU A 12 -20.67 -2.88 33.66
CA LEU A 12 -21.19 -4.24 33.87
C LEU A 12 -21.76 -4.41 35.29
N ASP A 13 -23.02 -4.01 35.50
CA ASP A 13 -23.76 -4.61 36.59
C ASP A 13 -23.64 -6.10 36.34
N ALA A 14 -23.17 -6.83 37.36
CA ALA A 14 -23.04 -8.29 37.36
C ALA A 14 -24.39 -9.02 37.16
N ALA A 15 -25.42 -8.33 36.66
CA ALA A 15 -26.79 -8.78 36.49
C ALA A 15 -27.32 -8.63 35.06
N ALA A 16 -26.53 -8.19 34.08
CA ALA A 16 -26.85 -8.45 32.66
C ALA A 16 -26.44 -9.89 32.28
N ASN A 17 -27.00 -10.86 33.00
CA ASN A 17 -27.06 -12.26 32.60
C ASN A 17 -27.92 -12.35 31.32
N PHE A 18 -27.33 -12.07 30.17
CA PHE A 18 -27.82 -12.66 28.93
C PHE A 18 -27.19 -14.03 28.82
N ALA A 19 -28.04 -15.04 29.05
CA ALA A 19 -27.69 -16.45 29.11
C ALA A 19 -26.57 -16.80 28.12
N ASP A 20 -25.50 -17.41 28.66
CA ASP A 20 -24.52 -18.16 27.89
C ASP A 20 -25.28 -19.20 27.05
N GLY A 21 -25.64 -18.85 25.82
CA GLY A 21 -25.87 -19.84 24.77
C GLY A 21 -24.60 -20.69 24.67
N PRO A 22 -24.70 -22.01 24.39
CA PRO A 22 -23.71 -23.01 24.73
C PRO A 22 -22.31 -22.51 24.38
N GLY A 23 -21.60 -22.09 25.42
CA GLY A 23 -20.25 -21.59 25.30
C GLY A 23 -19.39 -22.73 24.77
N VAL A 24 -18.85 -22.58 23.56
CA VAL A 24 -17.66 -23.34 23.16
C VAL A 24 -16.65 -23.15 24.29
N SER A 25 -16.30 -24.24 24.98
CA SER A 25 -15.52 -24.18 26.21
C SER A 25 -14.14 -23.57 25.94
N ALA A 26 -13.58 -22.90 26.94
CA ALA A 26 -12.20 -22.44 26.91
C ALA A 26 -11.21 -23.58 26.59
N ASP A 27 -11.56 -24.83 26.93
CA ASP A 27 -10.78 -26.03 26.62
C ASP A 27 -10.80 -26.39 25.13
N ALA A 28 -11.92 -26.20 24.43
CA ALA A 28 -11.99 -26.37 22.97
C ALA A 28 -11.20 -25.28 22.22
N ILE A 29 -11.10 -24.09 22.82
CA ILE A 29 -10.26 -22.99 22.32
C ILE A 29 -8.78 -23.28 22.57
N ASN A 30 -8.40 -23.76 23.76
CA ASN A 30 -7.01 -24.09 24.09
C ASN A 30 -6.46 -25.30 23.29
N ALA A 31 -7.31 -26.27 22.95
CA ALA A 31 -6.92 -27.38 22.09
C ALA A 31 -6.55 -26.96 20.66
N ALA A 32 -7.13 -25.86 20.14
CA ALA A 32 -6.78 -25.29 18.83
C ALA A 32 -5.52 -24.40 18.87
N VAL A 33 -5.05 -24.04 20.07
CA VAL A 33 -3.99 -23.04 20.31
C VAL A 33 -2.61 -23.67 20.54
N THR A 34 -2.51 -24.99 20.64
CA THR A 34 -1.23 -25.65 20.95
C THR A 34 -0.42 -25.95 19.68
N ALA A 35 0.37 -24.97 19.22
CA ALA A 35 1.75 -25.14 18.73
C ALA A 35 2.15 -24.06 17.71
N VAL A 36 3.10 -23.19 18.08
CA VAL A 36 4.18 -22.79 17.16
C VAL A 36 5.46 -22.58 17.99
N ALA A 37 6.14 -23.66 18.35
CA ALA A 37 7.57 -23.60 18.66
C ALA A 37 8.32 -23.87 17.35
N GLY A 38 8.86 -22.84 16.71
CA GLY A 38 9.55 -22.98 15.44
C GLY A 38 11.06 -23.05 15.59
N ASN A 39 11.64 -24.23 15.30
CA ASN A 39 13.07 -24.45 15.09
C ASN A 39 13.53 -23.93 13.70
N GLY A 40 13.36 -22.64 13.42
CA GLY A 40 13.87 -22.03 12.18
C GLY A 40 15.33 -21.60 12.31
N THR A 41 16.17 -21.86 11.31
CA THR A 41 17.49 -21.21 11.20
C THR A 41 17.28 -19.71 11.08
N PRO A 42 17.95 -18.87 11.90
CA PRO A 42 17.73 -17.42 11.87
C PRO A 42 18.16 -16.83 10.53
N ARG A 43 17.31 -15.99 9.93
CA ARG A 43 17.70 -15.13 8.82
C ARG A 43 18.66 -14.06 9.35
N SER A 44 19.77 -13.84 8.65
CA SER A 44 20.80 -12.89 9.08
C SER A 44 21.10 -11.88 7.98
N MET A 45 21.36 -10.64 8.38
CA MET A 45 21.85 -9.58 7.51
C MET A 45 23.21 -9.14 8.05
N ALA A 46 24.16 -8.86 7.17
CA ALA A 46 25.44 -8.30 7.53
C ALA A 46 25.59 -6.88 7.00
N SER A 47 25.71 -5.95 7.94
CA SER A 47 26.12 -4.58 7.66
C SER A 47 27.61 -4.45 7.93
N TYR A 48 28.32 -3.90 6.95
CA TYR A 48 29.70 -3.48 7.06
C TYR A 48 29.72 -1.97 7.26
N PHE A 49 30.69 -1.50 8.02
CA PHE A 49 30.79 -0.10 8.40
C PHE A 49 32.11 0.48 7.92
N ASP A 50 32.11 1.76 7.55
CA ASP A 50 33.33 2.51 7.33
C ASP A 50 34.03 2.87 8.65
N GLN A 51 35.17 3.57 8.56
CA GLN A 51 35.95 3.98 9.74
C GLN A 51 35.20 4.97 10.66
N LEU A 52 34.13 5.60 10.17
CA LEU A 52 33.28 6.53 10.93
C LEU A 52 32.02 5.85 11.48
N GLY A 53 31.89 4.52 11.35
CA GLY A 53 30.75 3.76 11.85
C GLY A 53 29.48 3.90 11.01
N ARG A 54 29.57 4.41 9.78
CA ARG A 54 28.44 4.50 8.84
C ARG A 54 28.36 3.21 8.03
N VAL A 55 27.15 2.75 7.70
CA VAL A 55 26.95 1.51 6.92
C VAL A 55 27.51 1.70 5.51
N SER A 56 28.59 1.01 5.16
CA SER A 56 29.19 1.05 3.83
C SER A 56 28.58 0.02 2.88
N THR A 57 28.14 -1.12 3.41
CA THR A 57 27.55 -2.20 2.62
C THR A 57 26.57 -2.96 3.49
N SER A 58 25.37 -3.22 2.97
CA SER A 58 24.47 -4.23 3.52
C SER A 58 24.45 -5.43 2.59
N VAL A 59 24.55 -6.63 3.16
CA VAL A 59 24.47 -7.89 2.43
C VAL A 59 23.55 -8.81 3.20
N ASP A 60 22.54 -9.35 2.54
CA ASP A 60 21.75 -10.39 3.16
C ASP A 60 22.60 -11.65 3.28
N LYS A 61 22.66 -12.26 4.47
CA LYS A 61 23.45 -13.48 4.68
C LYS A 61 22.53 -14.68 4.64
N TYR A 62 22.50 -15.30 3.47
CA TYR A 62 21.86 -16.59 3.26
C TYR A 62 22.89 -17.72 3.31
N SER A 63 22.58 -18.81 4.02
CA SER A 63 23.45 -19.99 4.03
C SER A 63 23.43 -20.62 2.62
N ARG A 64 24.59 -21.05 2.11
CA ARG A 64 24.69 -21.70 0.77
C ARG A 64 23.83 -22.96 0.64
N GLN A 65 23.46 -23.60 1.76
CA GLN A 65 22.64 -24.81 1.79
C GLN A 65 21.14 -24.51 1.84
N ASP A 66 20.74 -23.30 2.25
CA ASP A 66 19.32 -22.93 2.42
C ASP A 66 18.79 -22.04 1.29
N MET A 67 19.57 -21.72 0.26
CA MET A 67 19.12 -20.94 -0.92
C MET A 67 18.13 -21.71 -1.82
N SER A 68 17.43 -22.71 -1.26
CA SER A 68 16.31 -23.36 -1.93
C SER A 68 15.23 -22.33 -2.25
N GLY A 69 14.95 -22.12 -3.54
CA GLY A 69 13.90 -21.24 -4.05
C GLY A 69 14.41 -19.93 -4.68
N ALA A 70 15.71 -19.65 -4.64
CA ALA A 70 16.30 -18.44 -5.23
C ALA A 70 16.87 -18.72 -6.63
N ALA A 71 16.01 -19.04 -7.60
CA ALA A 71 16.42 -19.09 -9.00
C ALA A 71 16.57 -17.65 -9.53
N TYR A 72 17.78 -17.12 -9.51
CA TYR A 72 18.07 -15.79 -10.08
C TYR A 72 18.11 -15.85 -11.61
N SER A 73 17.37 -14.97 -12.27
CA SER A 73 17.51 -14.70 -13.69
C SER A 73 17.30 -13.21 -13.95
N PHE A 74 18.36 -12.53 -14.37
CA PHE A 74 18.34 -11.10 -14.69
C PHE A 74 17.62 -10.80 -16.02
N ASP A 75 17.61 -11.76 -16.95
CA ASP A 75 17.10 -11.59 -18.32
C ASP A 75 16.08 -12.66 -18.72
N GLY A 76 15.56 -13.44 -17.77
CA GLY A 76 14.71 -14.57 -18.08
C GLY A 76 15.40 -15.77 -18.73
N THR A 77 16.69 -15.65 -19.09
CA THR A 77 17.53 -16.76 -19.51
C THR A 77 18.03 -17.47 -18.25
N LEU A 78 17.58 -18.70 -18.03
CA LEU A 78 18.13 -19.56 -16.99
C LEU A 78 19.50 -20.04 -17.44
N GLY A 79 20.55 -19.86 -16.63
CA GLY A 79 21.86 -20.41 -17.00
C GLY A 79 23.08 -20.03 -16.18
N VAL A 80 23.03 -19.03 -15.30
CA VAL A 80 24.17 -18.70 -14.44
C VAL A 80 23.74 -18.81 -12.98
N GLY A 81 23.59 -20.05 -12.51
CA GLY A 81 23.30 -20.36 -11.13
C GLY A 81 24.50 -20.02 -10.25
N GLY A 82 24.40 -18.90 -9.52
CA GLY A 82 25.28 -18.61 -8.40
C GLY A 82 24.45 -18.28 -7.17
N ASN A 83 24.87 -18.83 -6.03
CA ASN A 83 24.33 -18.50 -4.72
C ASN A 83 24.78 -17.09 -4.33
N TRP A 84 24.08 -16.08 -4.82
CA TRP A 84 24.34 -14.68 -4.51
C TRP A 84 23.26 -14.12 -3.60
N ALA A 85 23.71 -13.37 -2.61
CA ALA A 85 22.83 -12.54 -1.82
C ALA A 85 22.67 -11.18 -2.47
N SER A 86 21.51 -10.56 -2.27
CA SER A 86 21.35 -9.14 -2.56
C SER A 86 22.36 -8.35 -1.73
N SER A 87 22.87 -7.28 -2.33
CA SER A 87 23.81 -6.38 -1.66
C SER A 87 23.57 -4.95 -2.10
N VAL A 88 23.61 -4.04 -1.13
CA VAL A 88 23.51 -2.61 -1.33
C VAL A 88 24.76 -1.94 -0.76
N GLY A 89 25.53 -1.29 -1.61
CA GLY A 89 26.69 -0.48 -1.23
C GLY A 89 26.32 0.99 -1.09
N TYR A 90 26.97 1.67 -0.14
CA TYR A 90 26.82 3.08 0.17
C TYR A 90 28.20 3.74 0.16
N GLN A 91 28.31 4.88 -0.52
CA GLN A 91 29.51 5.72 -0.47
C GLN A 91 29.11 7.11 0.03
N TYR A 92 29.91 7.62 0.94
CA TYR A 92 29.69 8.92 1.55
C TYR A 92 30.82 9.88 1.21
N ASP A 93 30.52 11.17 1.20
CA ASP A 93 31.55 12.20 1.19
C ASP A 93 32.25 12.32 2.56
N ALA A 94 33.21 13.25 2.63
CA ALA A 94 33.95 13.57 3.84
C ALA A 94 33.08 14.21 4.94
N PHE A 95 31.90 14.73 4.60
CA PHE A 95 30.99 15.42 5.53
C PHE A 95 29.91 14.52 6.13
N GLY A 96 29.70 13.31 5.60
CA GLY A 96 28.62 12.44 6.07
C GLY A 96 27.57 12.09 5.03
N SER A 97 27.52 12.81 3.91
CA SER A 97 26.41 12.78 2.97
C SER A 97 26.53 11.58 2.03
N LEU A 98 25.43 10.87 1.79
CA LEU A 98 25.40 9.69 0.91
C LEU A 98 25.50 10.15 -0.55
N VAL A 99 26.64 9.95 -1.21
CA VAL A 99 26.85 10.39 -2.61
C VAL A 99 26.54 9.32 -3.64
N LYS A 100 26.60 8.03 -3.25
CA LYS A 100 26.34 6.92 -4.17
C LYS A 100 25.71 5.73 -3.44
N ARG A 101 24.66 5.18 -4.03
CA ARG A 101 24.03 3.92 -3.64
C ARG A 101 24.14 2.94 -4.81
N THR A 102 24.63 1.74 -4.54
CA THR A 102 24.89 0.70 -5.57
C THR A 102 24.17 -0.58 -5.20
N GLU A 103 23.21 -0.99 -6.02
CA GLU A 103 22.54 -2.29 -5.91
C GLU A 103 23.12 -3.27 -6.92
N LEU A 104 23.34 -4.50 -6.48
CA LEU A 104 23.81 -5.57 -7.35
C LEU A 104 22.65 -6.16 -8.16
N LEU A 105 22.76 -6.14 -9.50
CA LEU A 105 21.75 -6.69 -10.40
C LEU A 105 22.10 -8.10 -10.86
N ASP A 106 23.37 -8.29 -11.22
CA ASP A 106 23.93 -9.56 -11.67
C ASP A 106 25.42 -9.58 -11.34
N ARG A 107 25.83 -10.53 -10.51
CA ARG A 107 27.24 -10.68 -10.14
C ARG A 107 28.08 -11.29 -11.25
N ALA A 108 27.53 -12.19 -12.06
CA ALA A 108 28.27 -12.87 -13.11
C ALA A 108 28.69 -11.89 -14.22
N GLN A 109 27.84 -10.92 -14.52
CA GLN A 109 28.08 -9.89 -15.52
C GLN A 109 28.50 -8.54 -14.91
N ASN A 110 28.67 -8.49 -13.58
CA ASN A 110 28.97 -7.28 -12.81
C ASN A 110 28.03 -6.09 -13.13
N ARG A 111 26.73 -6.38 -13.31
CA ARG A 111 25.71 -5.35 -13.56
C ARG A 111 25.22 -4.77 -12.24
N GLN A 112 25.11 -3.45 -12.21
CA GLN A 112 24.74 -2.69 -11.02
C GLN A 112 23.71 -1.60 -11.37
N ALA A 113 22.80 -1.34 -10.43
CA ALA A 113 21.96 -0.15 -10.43
C ALA A 113 22.60 0.88 -9.50
N ILE A 114 22.94 2.05 -10.03
CA ILE A 114 23.67 3.08 -9.32
C ILE A 114 22.80 4.31 -9.22
N THR A 115 22.47 4.73 -8.01
CA THR A 115 21.83 6.02 -7.73
C THR A 115 22.88 6.95 -7.14
N GLN A 116 22.94 8.18 -7.63
CA GLN A 116 23.91 9.18 -7.18
C GLN A 116 23.21 10.42 -6.65
N TYR A 117 23.87 11.10 -5.70
CA TYR A 117 23.32 12.25 -4.99
C TYR A 117 24.36 13.36 -4.92
N GLY A 118 23.91 14.58 -5.19
CA GLY A 118 24.69 15.80 -5.09
C GLY A 118 24.17 16.72 -4.02
N TYR A 119 25.10 17.34 -3.30
CA TYR A 119 24.82 18.24 -2.21
C TYR A 119 25.46 19.60 -2.46
N ASP A 120 24.84 20.65 -1.92
CA ASP A 120 25.48 21.96 -1.85
C ASP A 120 26.54 22.01 -0.72
N LEU A 121 27.17 23.17 -0.56
CA LEU A 121 28.18 23.40 0.48
C LEU A 121 27.61 23.38 1.91
N GLN A 122 26.28 23.44 2.05
CA GLN A 122 25.56 23.36 3.31
C GLN A 122 25.09 21.93 3.61
N GLY A 123 25.45 20.95 2.76
CA GLY A 123 25.07 19.54 2.91
C GLY A 123 23.62 19.24 2.54
N GLN A 124 22.96 20.14 1.79
CA GLN A 124 21.59 19.96 1.36
C GLN A 124 21.54 19.27 -0.01
N LEU A 125 20.65 18.28 -0.16
CA LEU A 125 20.46 17.58 -1.44
C LEU A 125 19.99 18.58 -2.51
N ILE A 126 20.72 18.65 -3.62
CA ILE A 126 20.40 19.50 -4.80
C ILE A 126 20.14 18.68 -6.06
N ARG A 127 20.62 17.44 -6.12
CA ARG A 127 20.45 16.57 -7.30
C ARG A 127 20.45 15.11 -6.90
N GLN A 128 19.60 14.34 -7.57
CA GLN A 128 19.62 12.88 -7.58
C GLN A 128 19.63 12.39 -9.02
N VAL A 129 20.43 11.38 -9.33
CA VAL A 129 20.43 10.66 -10.61
C VAL A 129 20.12 9.20 -10.34
N ASP A 130 19.05 8.68 -10.93
CA ASP A 130 18.67 7.27 -10.78
C ASP A 130 19.53 6.33 -11.64
N ALA A 131 19.33 5.02 -11.48
CA ALA A 131 20.10 4.00 -12.18
C ALA A 131 19.92 3.99 -13.71
N GLN A 132 18.89 4.69 -14.22
CA GLN A 132 18.56 4.84 -15.64
C GLN A 132 19.10 6.15 -16.19
N GLY A 133 19.58 7.04 -15.32
CA GLY A 133 20.06 8.36 -15.68
C GLY A 133 19.00 9.45 -15.63
N TYR A 134 17.79 9.19 -15.12
CA TYR A 134 16.82 10.27 -14.91
C TYR A 134 17.27 11.14 -13.74
N VAL A 135 17.23 12.46 -13.96
CA VAL A 135 17.71 13.45 -13.00
C VAL A 135 16.54 14.07 -12.26
N THR A 136 16.69 14.27 -10.95
CA THR A 136 15.82 15.10 -10.12
C THR A 136 16.67 16.21 -9.48
N ASP A 137 16.35 17.46 -9.77
CA ASP A 137 16.95 18.63 -9.14
C ASP A 137 16.06 19.15 -8.02
N HIS A 138 16.68 19.49 -6.90
CA HIS A 138 16.08 20.07 -5.73
C HIS A 138 16.64 21.48 -5.54
N ARG A 139 15.77 22.47 -5.42
CA ARG A 139 16.14 23.84 -5.07
C ARG A 139 15.56 24.15 -3.71
N LYS A 140 16.38 24.75 -2.87
CA LYS A 140 16.01 25.22 -1.55
C LYS A 140 16.06 26.74 -1.49
N ASN A 141 15.17 27.32 -0.71
CA ASN A 141 15.17 28.74 -0.40
C ASN A 141 16.25 29.08 0.64
N ALA A 142 16.38 30.37 1.00
CA ALA A 142 17.36 30.84 1.97
C ALA A 142 17.18 30.27 3.39
N PHE A 143 16.02 29.70 3.71
CA PHE A 143 15.72 29.05 4.98
C PHE A 143 15.98 27.53 4.94
N GLY A 144 16.43 26.98 3.80
CA GLY A 144 16.70 25.55 3.61
C GLY A 144 15.47 24.70 3.29
N GLU A 145 14.32 25.34 3.06
CA GLU A 145 13.07 24.70 2.67
C GLU A 145 13.06 24.49 1.15
N GLU A 146 12.51 23.37 0.70
CA GLU A 146 12.46 23.02 -0.73
C GLU A 146 11.45 23.89 -1.47
N ASP A 147 11.89 24.83 -2.33
CA ASP A 147 10.99 25.74 -3.05
C ASP A 147 10.67 25.25 -4.47
N ARG A 148 11.47 24.34 -5.02
CA ARG A 148 11.25 23.78 -6.35
C ARG A 148 11.91 22.42 -6.52
N VAL A 149 11.16 21.49 -7.10
CA VAL A 149 11.67 20.21 -7.62
C VAL A 149 11.49 20.17 -9.13
N THR A 150 12.55 19.81 -9.86
CA THR A 150 12.45 19.44 -11.28
C THR A 150 12.82 17.98 -11.45
N GLN A 151 11.92 17.20 -12.05
CA GLN A 151 12.21 15.85 -12.52
C GLN A 151 12.28 15.88 -14.04
N TYR A 152 13.43 15.51 -14.60
CA TYR A 152 13.66 15.59 -16.04
C TYR A 152 13.15 14.35 -16.75
N ALA A 153 12.47 14.57 -17.87
CA ALA A 153 11.96 13.52 -18.76
C ALA A 153 13.08 12.82 -19.54
N SER A 154 14.18 13.53 -19.81
CA SER A 154 15.32 12.97 -20.52
C SER A 154 16.35 12.41 -19.54
N ALA A 155 16.76 11.17 -19.77
CA ALA A 155 17.86 10.55 -19.06
C ALA A 155 19.21 11.04 -19.59
N ILE A 156 20.18 11.22 -18.71
CA ILE A 156 21.60 11.37 -19.07
C ILE A 156 22.25 9.99 -19.16
N ASN A 157 23.45 9.93 -19.76
CA ASN A 157 24.25 8.71 -19.65
C ASN A 157 24.72 8.54 -18.19
N PRO A 158 24.31 7.47 -17.48
CA PRO A 158 24.70 7.24 -16.09
C PRO A 158 26.20 6.94 -15.92
N ASP A 159 26.92 6.66 -17.00
CA ASP A 159 28.38 6.48 -17.02
C ASP A 159 29.14 7.77 -17.45
N GLY A 160 28.41 8.85 -17.74
CA GLY A 160 28.94 10.15 -18.17
C GLY A 160 29.14 11.17 -17.03
N ASP A 161 29.23 12.46 -17.37
CA ASP A 161 29.26 13.53 -16.36
C ASP A 161 27.85 13.76 -15.80
N LEU A 162 27.67 13.38 -14.53
CA LEU A 162 26.38 13.34 -13.84
C LEU A 162 25.96 14.70 -13.29
N TRP A 163 26.82 15.69 -13.43
CA TRP A 163 26.58 17.06 -12.98
C TRP A 163 26.07 17.97 -14.11
N ILE A 164 25.95 17.45 -15.33
CA ILE A 164 25.30 18.14 -16.44
C ILE A 164 23.79 18.04 -16.29
N ALA A 165 23.10 19.19 -16.32
CA ALA A 165 21.64 19.20 -16.35
C ALA A 165 21.14 18.65 -17.71
N PRO A 166 20.16 17.74 -17.74
CA PRO A 166 19.55 17.29 -19.00
C PRO A 166 18.96 18.47 -19.78
N ALA A 167 18.86 18.32 -21.10
CA ALA A 167 18.12 19.28 -21.91
C ALA A 167 16.67 19.36 -21.42
N ARG A 168 16.21 20.57 -21.11
CA ARG A 168 14.85 20.81 -20.62
C ARG A 168 13.84 20.43 -21.71
N LEU A 169 12.89 19.56 -21.38
CA LEU A 169 11.76 19.26 -22.25
C LEU A 169 10.55 20.08 -21.79
N SER A 170 10.16 21.08 -22.60
CA SER A 170 9.01 21.95 -22.33
C SER A 170 7.71 21.18 -22.43
N ALA A 171 6.75 21.46 -21.54
CA ALA A 171 5.41 20.85 -21.50
C ALA A 171 4.52 21.02 -22.75
N GLN A 172 5.01 21.65 -23.81
CA GLN A 172 4.27 21.94 -25.03
C GLN A 172 4.37 20.75 -26.01
N ALA A 173 3.23 20.36 -26.60
CA ALA A 173 2.97 19.07 -27.25
C ALA A 173 4.06 18.52 -28.22
N GLY A 174 4.32 17.20 -28.15
CA GLY A 174 4.98 16.39 -29.19
C GLY A 174 6.01 15.34 -28.72
N SER A 175 6.39 15.29 -27.43
CA SER A 175 7.47 14.40 -26.96
C SER A 175 6.98 12.99 -26.64
N ALA A 176 7.53 11.97 -27.30
CA ALA A 176 7.32 10.56 -26.95
C ALA A 176 7.94 10.17 -25.59
N LEU A 177 8.92 10.94 -25.11
CA LEU A 177 9.55 10.75 -23.80
C LEU A 177 8.77 11.47 -22.68
N GLY A 178 7.72 12.21 -23.04
CA GLY A 178 6.98 13.20 -22.23
C GLY A 178 7.79 14.45 -21.85
N TYR A 179 7.39 15.12 -20.77
CA TYR A 179 7.89 16.46 -20.38
C TYR A 179 8.35 16.53 -18.94
N ASP A 180 9.30 17.43 -18.67
CA ASP A 180 9.82 17.64 -17.31
C ASP A 180 8.69 17.98 -16.34
N ARG A 181 8.67 17.30 -15.19
CA ARG A 181 7.73 17.63 -14.10
C ARG A 181 8.38 18.65 -13.18
N VAL A 182 7.77 19.82 -13.08
CA VAL A 182 8.22 20.89 -12.18
C VAL A 182 7.17 21.09 -11.10
N THR A 183 7.58 20.97 -9.84
CA THR A 183 6.75 21.30 -8.68
C THR A 183 7.38 22.49 -7.97
N VAL A 184 6.57 23.49 -7.64
CA VAL A 184 6.98 24.67 -6.87
C VAL A 184 6.26 24.64 -5.52
N PHE A 185 6.95 24.96 -4.45
CA PHE A 185 6.40 24.99 -3.11
C PHE A 185 6.46 26.41 -2.53
N GLY A 186 5.49 26.71 -1.67
CA GLY A 186 5.44 27.96 -0.92
C GLY A 186 5.19 27.70 0.55
N TYR A 187 5.80 28.51 1.42
CA TYR A 187 5.76 28.37 2.87
C TYR A 187 5.30 29.66 3.53
N ASP A 188 4.65 29.54 4.68
CA ASP A 188 4.39 30.69 5.56
C ASP A 188 5.63 31.04 6.40
N ARG A 189 5.53 32.09 7.22
CA ARG A 189 6.64 32.52 8.09
C ARG A 189 6.99 31.55 9.22
N ARG A 190 6.16 30.52 9.46
CA ARG A 190 6.40 29.45 10.44
C ARG A 190 6.99 28.20 9.77
N GLY A 191 7.28 28.26 8.46
CA GLY A 191 7.78 27.15 7.66
C GLY A 191 6.73 26.09 7.33
N GLN A 192 5.44 26.43 7.42
CA GLN A 192 4.36 25.53 7.05
C GLN A 192 4.11 25.65 5.53
N GLN A 193 4.06 24.52 4.83
CA GLN A 193 3.82 24.49 3.39
C GLN A 193 2.38 24.93 3.07
N THR A 194 2.23 26.09 2.44
CA THR A 194 0.94 26.70 2.07
C THR A 194 0.59 26.51 0.61
N LEU A 195 1.56 26.13 -0.23
CA LEU A 195 1.38 25.93 -1.67
C LEU A 195 2.22 24.75 -2.14
N GLN A 196 1.61 23.91 -2.97
CA GLN A 196 2.28 22.98 -3.86
C GLN A 196 1.68 23.17 -5.26
N SER A 197 2.48 23.66 -6.19
CA SER A 197 2.06 24.01 -7.54
C SER A 197 2.72 23.09 -8.56
N GLN A 198 1.93 22.26 -9.24
CA GLN A 198 2.39 21.41 -10.33
C GLN A 198 2.33 22.21 -11.64
N GLN A 199 3.48 22.46 -12.24
CA GLN A 199 3.65 23.33 -13.40
C GLN A 199 3.60 22.55 -14.72
N GLY A 200 3.23 23.24 -15.81
CA GLY A 200 3.27 22.68 -17.16
C GLY A 200 2.23 21.57 -17.38
N LEU A 201 1.09 21.65 -16.69
CA LEU A 201 -0.01 20.72 -16.86
C LEU A 201 -0.83 21.09 -18.10
N GLN A 202 -1.21 20.08 -18.86
CA GLN A 202 -2.15 20.20 -19.97
C GLN A 202 -3.51 19.65 -19.53
N ILE A 203 -4.56 20.42 -19.73
CA ILE A 203 -5.95 19.96 -19.59
C ILE A 203 -6.70 20.14 -20.90
N ALA A 204 -7.64 19.23 -21.16
CA ALA A 204 -8.58 19.37 -22.27
C ALA A 204 -9.81 20.13 -21.76
N ARG A 205 -10.19 21.21 -22.43
CA ARG A 205 -11.37 22.00 -22.12
C ARG A 205 -12.32 21.98 -23.30
N THR A 206 -13.60 21.71 -23.02
CA THR A 206 -14.66 21.87 -24.01
C THR A 206 -15.06 23.35 -24.13
N THR A 207 -15.13 23.86 -25.35
CA THR A 207 -15.56 25.23 -25.68
C THR A 207 -16.86 25.19 -26.47
N GLY A 208 -17.79 26.09 -26.13
CA GLY A 208 -19.12 26.16 -26.76
C GLY A 208 -20.17 25.28 -26.06
N SER A 209 -21.39 25.28 -26.61
CA SER A 209 -22.52 24.45 -26.14
C SER A 209 -23.23 23.79 -27.33
N GLY A 210 -23.67 22.54 -27.19
CA GLY A 210 -24.41 21.83 -28.25
C GLY A 210 -23.53 21.42 -29.44
N ALA A 211 -24.04 21.55 -30.67
CA ALA A 211 -23.35 21.10 -31.89
C ALA A 211 -22.05 21.87 -32.23
N THR A 212 -21.74 22.95 -31.51
CA THR A 212 -20.53 23.77 -31.69
C THR A 212 -19.43 23.46 -30.67
N SER A 213 -19.55 22.33 -29.95
CA SER A 213 -18.56 21.88 -28.96
C SER A 213 -17.22 21.54 -29.63
N GLY A 214 -16.18 22.32 -29.32
CA GLY A 214 -14.79 22.01 -29.64
C GLY A 214 -14.01 21.60 -28.39
N VAL A 215 -12.93 20.84 -28.54
CA VAL A 215 -11.98 20.57 -27.45
C VAL A 215 -10.71 21.36 -27.73
N VAL A 216 -10.31 22.20 -26.78
CA VAL A 216 -9.05 22.94 -26.80
C VAL A 216 -8.15 22.45 -25.69
N ASN A 217 -6.84 22.43 -25.95
CA ASN A 217 -5.83 22.16 -24.94
C ASN A 217 -5.45 23.46 -24.25
N VAL A 218 -5.50 23.46 -22.92
CA VAL A 218 -5.08 24.58 -22.08
C VAL A 218 -3.88 24.12 -21.26
N TYR A 219 -2.83 24.93 -21.26
CA TYR A 219 -1.63 24.69 -20.47
C TYR A 219 -1.60 25.63 -19.28
N GLY A 220 -1.07 25.17 -18.15
CA GLY A 220 -1.14 25.88 -16.89
C GLY A 220 -0.47 25.16 -15.75
N HIS A 221 -0.91 25.50 -14.55
CA HIS A 221 -0.46 24.89 -13.31
C HIS A 221 -1.64 24.55 -12.40
N LEU A 222 -1.46 23.50 -11.58
CA LEU A 222 -2.41 23.10 -10.54
C LEU A 222 -1.83 23.49 -9.19
N ASP A 223 -2.47 24.47 -8.55
CA ASP A 223 -2.15 24.93 -7.21
C ASP A 223 -2.95 24.15 -6.17
N ASN A 224 -2.27 23.40 -5.32
CA ASN A 224 -2.81 22.90 -4.07
C ASN A 224 -2.38 23.83 -2.94
N ARG A 225 -3.34 24.49 -2.30
CA ARG A 225 -3.11 25.46 -1.23
C ARG A 225 -3.65 24.96 0.08
N VAL A 226 -2.94 25.27 1.16
CA VAL A 226 -3.34 24.94 2.54
C VAL A 226 -3.29 26.20 3.39
N SER A 227 -4.36 26.44 4.15
CA SER A 227 -4.43 27.48 5.17
C SER A 227 -4.37 26.87 6.55
N PHE A 228 -3.71 27.56 7.49
CA PHE A 228 -3.54 27.09 8.86
C PHE A 228 -4.08 28.11 9.87
N ASP A 229 -4.55 27.62 11.02
CA ASP A 229 -4.87 28.47 12.17
C ASP A 229 -3.62 28.86 12.97
N GLY A 230 -3.83 29.63 14.05
CA GLY A 230 -2.75 30.03 14.97
C GLY A 230 -2.06 28.86 15.69
N ALA A 231 -2.74 27.72 15.85
CA ALA A 231 -2.19 26.50 16.45
C ALA A 231 -1.46 25.61 15.41
N GLY A 232 -1.58 25.92 14.12
CA GLY A 232 -0.98 25.16 13.03
C GLY A 232 -1.86 24.05 12.47
N ASN A 233 -3.15 24.01 12.80
CA ASN A 233 -4.08 23.05 12.21
C ASN A 233 -4.51 23.52 10.82
N ALA A 234 -4.60 22.60 9.85
CA ALA A 234 -5.00 22.91 8.48
C ALA A 234 -6.51 23.19 8.39
N THR A 235 -6.89 24.47 8.23
CA THR A 235 -8.30 24.90 8.23
C THR A 235 -8.95 24.85 6.85
N ALA A 236 -8.16 24.93 5.77
CA ALA A 236 -8.67 24.84 4.42
C ALA A 236 -7.63 24.25 3.48
N THR A 237 -8.06 23.35 2.60
CA THR A 237 -7.27 22.84 1.48
C THR A 237 -8.03 23.10 0.19
N THR A 238 -7.40 23.73 -0.79
CA THR A 238 -8.03 24.04 -2.09
C THR A 238 -7.11 23.67 -3.24
N SER A 239 -7.66 23.06 -4.28
CA SER A 239 -7.00 22.82 -5.55
C SER A 239 -7.55 23.78 -6.60
N VAL A 240 -6.70 24.48 -7.34
CA VAL A 240 -7.11 25.39 -8.41
C VAL A 240 -6.18 25.23 -9.60
N PHE A 241 -6.75 24.94 -10.77
CA PHE A 241 -6.00 25.02 -12.02
C PHE A 241 -6.06 26.45 -12.56
N VAL A 242 -4.91 26.98 -12.97
CA VAL A 242 -4.78 28.30 -13.60
C VAL A 242 -4.00 28.15 -14.89
N SER A 243 -4.52 28.68 -15.99
CA SER A 243 -3.81 28.67 -17.28
C SER A 243 -2.60 29.59 -17.27
N ASP A 244 -1.59 29.29 -18.09
CA ASP A 244 -0.35 30.06 -18.17
C ASP A 244 -0.59 31.53 -18.60
N ASP A 245 -1.61 31.77 -19.42
CA ASP A 245 -2.04 33.11 -19.85
C ASP A 245 -3.02 33.79 -18.87
N GLY A 246 -3.40 33.11 -17.77
CA GLY A 246 -4.38 33.58 -16.79
C GLY A 246 -5.81 33.72 -17.30
N SER A 247 -6.10 33.34 -18.55
CA SER A 247 -7.43 33.49 -19.16
C SER A 247 -8.46 32.47 -18.65
N PHE A 248 -7.98 31.40 -18.00
CA PHE A 248 -8.80 30.34 -17.47
C PHE A 248 -8.38 29.95 -16.05
N THR A 249 -9.38 29.85 -15.17
CA THR A 249 -9.20 29.31 -13.83
C THR A 249 -10.31 28.32 -13.56
N GLN A 250 -9.95 27.13 -13.06
CA GLN A 250 -10.89 26.10 -12.66
C GLN A 250 -10.64 25.75 -11.20
N ALA A 251 -11.61 26.06 -10.35
CA ALA A 251 -11.64 25.54 -9.00
C ALA A 251 -11.79 24.01 -9.07
N GLY A 252 -10.91 23.32 -8.35
CA GLY A 252 -10.96 21.88 -8.13
C GLY A 252 -11.59 21.58 -6.77
N ASN A 253 -10.99 20.63 -6.06
CA ASN A 253 -11.46 20.24 -4.74
C ASN A 253 -11.20 21.32 -3.70
N SER A 254 -12.12 21.45 -2.75
CA SER A 254 -12.01 22.32 -1.58
C SER A 254 -12.48 21.54 -0.36
N LEU A 255 -11.79 21.69 0.76
CA LEU A 255 -12.15 21.11 2.04
C LEU A 255 -11.86 22.12 3.14
N SER A 256 -12.86 22.47 3.93
CA SER A 256 -12.72 23.29 5.13
C SER A 256 -12.86 22.43 6.38
N THR A 257 -11.99 22.64 7.36
CA THR A 257 -11.99 21.91 8.64
C THR A 257 -12.06 22.91 9.78
N THR A 258 -12.98 22.67 10.71
CA THR A 258 -13.08 23.41 11.97
C THR A 258 -12.62 22.51 13.11
N TYR A 259 -11.78 23.07 13.99
CA TYR A 259 -11.23 22.39 15.15
C TYR A 259 -11.81 22.92 16.45
N ASP A 260 -11.89 22.06 17.47
CA ASP A 260 -12.10 22.52 18.84
C ASP A 260 -10.80 23.06 19.48
N LYS A 261 -10.89 23.52 20.73
CA LYS A 261 -9.74 24.07 21.46
C LYS A 261 -8.63 23.05 21.74
N LEU A 262 -8.91 21.75 21.60
CA LEU A 262 -7.93 20.68 21.74
C LEU A 262 -7.33 20.26 20.39
N GLY A 263 -7.65 20.97 19.29
CA GLY A 263 -7.15 20.65 17.96
C GLY A 263 -7.84 19.45 17.30
N ARG A 264 -9.02 19.04 17.79
CA ARG A 264 -9.77 17.91 17.23
C ARG A 264 -10.76 18.41 16.17
N ALA A 265 -10.82 17.75 15.01
CA ALA A 265 -11.69 18.16 13.90
C ALA A 265 -13.16 17.90 14.23
N VAL A 266 -13.95 18.95 14.41
CA VAL A 266 -15.38 18.85 14.78
C VAL A 266 -16.33 19.06 13.61
N LYS A 267 -15.85 19.65 12.51
CA LYS A 267 -16.64 19.89 11.29
C LYS A 267 -15.75 19.85 10.05
N LEU A 268 -16.23 19.18 9.01
CA LEU A 268 -15.63 19.12 7.67
C LEU A 268 -16.69 19.55 6.65
N VAL A 269 -16.31 20.43 5.72
CA VAL A 269 -17.18 20.88 4.61
C VAL A 269 -16.40 20.77 3.31
N ASP A 270 -16.92 20.02 2.34
CA ASP A 270 -16.27 19.89 1.03
C ASP A 270 -16.71 20.96 0.01
N ALA A 271 -16.15 20.89 -1.20
CA ALA A 271 -16.45 21.82 -2.30
C ALA A 271 -17.93 21.88 -2.70
N LEU A 272 -18.71 20.83 -2.42
CA LEU A 272 -20.14 20.77 -2.72
C LEU A 272 -20.99 21.24 -1.53
N GLY A 273 -20.37 21.64 -0.42
CA GLY A 273 -21.06 22.00 0.82
C GLY A 273 -21.53 20.80 1.64
N ARG A 274 -21.12 19.57 1.30
CA ARG A 274 -21.46 18.38 2.11
C ARG A 274 -20.75 18.50 3.44
N THR A 275 -21.52 18.44 4.53
CA THR A 275 -21.01 18.68 5.87
C THR A 275 -20.97 17.39 6.69
N THR A 276 -19.84 17.14 7.35
CA THR A 276 -19.71 16.11 8.37
C THR A 276 -19.33 16.75 9.71
N THR A 277 -20.03 16.40 10.79
CA THR A 277 -19.70 16.84 12.14
C THR A 277 -19.35 15.67 13.03
N THR A 278 -18.36 15.85 13.90
CA THR A 278 -17.84 14.81 14.80
C THR A 278 -17.88 15.29 16.24
N GLN A 279 -18.37 14.43 17.13
CA GLN A 279 -18.43 14.66 18.56
C GLN A 279 -17.50 13.70 19.28
N TYR A 280 -16.78 14.24 20.26
CA TYR A 280 -15.78 13.51 21.03
C TYR A 280 -16.15 13.48 22.51
N ASP A 281 -15.72 12.43 23.21
CA ASP A 281 -15.70 12.44 24.67
C ASP A 281 -14.51 13.25 25.22
N ALA A 282 -14.36 13.26 26.55
CA ALA A 282 -13.26 13.96 27.22
C ALA A 282 -11.88 13.34 26.96
N LEU A 283 -11.83 12.05 26.59
CA LEU A 283 -10.60 11.33 26.28
C LEU A 283 -10.22 11.43 24.79
N GLY A 284 -11.10 11.99 23.95
CA GLY A 284 -10.88 12.14 22.51
C GLY A 284 -11.46 11.01 21.66
N ASN A 285 -12.26 10.10 22.24
CA ASN A 285 -12.92 9.05 21.48
C ASN A 285 -14.14 9.61 20.72
N VAL A 286 -14.35 9.14 19.49
CA VAL A 286 -15.45 9.60 18.62
C VAL A 286 -16.77 8.99 19.06
N LEU A 287 -17.62 9.76 19.73
CA LEU A 287 -18.95 9.32 20.18
C LEU A 287 -19.96 9.28 19.03
N GLN A 288 -19.90 10.27 18.14
CA GLN A 288 -20.86 10.41 17.05
C GLN A 288 -20.23 11.09 15.84
N THR A 289 -20.55 10.55 14.66
CA THR A 289 -20.30 11.20 13.37
C THR A 289 -21.63 11.37 12.65
N THR A 290 -21.93 12.60 12.25
CA THR A 290 -23.13 12.95 11.49
C THR A 290 -22.72 13.45 10.11
N ARG A 291 -23.15 12.76 9.05
CA ARG A 291 -23.13 13.29 7.69
C ARG A 291 -24.48 13.91 7.43
N HIS A 292 -24.49 15.23 7.26
CA HIS A 292 -25.72 16.00 7.09
C HIS A 292 -26.29 15.79 5.69
N ALA A 293 -27.60 15.59 5.60
CA ALA A 293 -28.30 15.52 4.31
C ALA A 293 -28.38 16.89 3.62
N ASN A 294 -28.48 17.95 4.42
CA ASN A 294 -28.54 19.32 3.94
C ASN A 294 -27.14 19.85 3.59
N LEU A 295 -27.03 20.48 2.43
CA LEU A 295 -25.80 21.16 2.02
C LEU A 295 -25.64 22.49 2.75
N ASN A 296 -24.39 22.87 3.00
CA ASN A 296 -24.03 24.18 3.50
C ASN A 296 -22.98 24.83 2.59
N PRO A 297 -23.41 25.44 1.46
CA PRO A 297 -22.49 26.11 0.53
C PRO A 297 -21.82 27.38 1.09
N GLY A 298 -22.09 27.79 2.34
CA GLY A 298 -21.46 28.92 3.02
C GLY A 298 -20.51 28.56 4.17
N GLY A 299 -20.45 27.29 4.59
CA GLY A 299 -19.44 26.73 5.49
C GLY A 299 -19.41 27.20 6.96
N GLU A 300 -20.00 28.35 7.31
CA GLU A 300 -19.79 28.97 8.64
C GLU A 300 -20.43 28.18 9.80
N GLN A 301 -21.66 27.70 9.65
CA GLN A 301 -22.40 26.95 10.69
C GLN A 301 -22.67 25.50 10.27
N ALA A 302 -22.98 24.60 11.21
CA ALA A 302 -23.45 23.27 10.82
C ALA A 302 -24.89 23.38 10.25
N PRO A 303 -25.27 22.57 9.25
CA PRO A 303 -26.66 22.50 8.81
C PRO A 303 -27.60 22.17 9.98
N ALA A 304 -28.86 22.59 9.87
CA ALA A 304 -29.90 22.11 10.76
C ALA A 304 -30.08 20.59 10.60
N SER A 305 -30.30 19.90 11.72
CA SER A 305 -30.50 18.45 11.75
C SER A 305 -31.69 18.04 10.89
N SER A 306 -31.52 16.97 10.12
CA SER A 306 -32.55 16.34 9.30
C SER A 306 -32.81 14.90 9.75
N GLY A 307 -34.02 14.39 9.47
CA GLY A 307 -34.32 12.96 9.62
C GLY A 307 -33.54 12.08 8.64
N ASP A 308 -33.06 12.66 7.54
CA ASP A 308 -32.25 11.98 6.52
C ASP A 308 -30.74 12.00 6.83
N ASP A 309 -30.34 12.62 7.94
CA ASP A 309 -28.94 12.66 8.36
C ASP A 309 -28.42 11.25 8.66
N GLN A 310 -27.23 10.94 8.14
CA GLN A 310 -26.59 9.67 8.41
C GLN A 310 -25.76 9.77 9.68
N ILE A 311 -26.27 9.18 10.76
CA ILE A 311 -25.68 9.27 12.10
C ILE A 311 -25.08 7.93 12.52
N THR A 312 -23.77 7.89 12.68
CA THR A 312 -23.06 6.75 13.29
C THR A 312 -22.71 7.08 14.73
N ARG A 313 -22.91 6.14 15.66
CA ARG A 313 -22.60 6.30 17.10
C ARG A 313 -21.70 5.19 17.60
N GLN A 314 -20.87 5.51 18.59
CA GLN A 314 -19.99 4.55 19.25
C GLN A 314 -20.04 4.71 20.76
N ARG A 315 -19.79 3.60 21.46
CA ARG A 315 -19.60 3.56 22.92
C ARG A 315 -18.27 2.89 23.23
N PHE A 316 -17.64 3.33 24.30
CA PHE A 316 -16.29 2.90 24.65
C PHE A 316 -16.24 2.37 26.08
N ASP A 317 -15.28 1.48 26.35
CA ASP A 317 -14.87 1.13 27.69
C ASP A 317 -13.94 2.20 28.30
N ALA A 318 -13.48 1.98 29.53
CA ALA A 318 -12.58 2.92 30.22
C ALA A 318 -11.17 2.99 29.62
N LEU A 319 -10.79 2.03 28.77
CA LEU A 319 -9.51 1.99 28.06
C LEU A 319 -9.61 2.58 26.65
N GLY A 320 -10.80 2.99 26.22
CA GLY A 320 -11.04 3.57 24.89
C GLY A 320 -11.36 2.53 23.81
N HIS A 321 -11.64 1.28 24.16
CA HIS A 321 -12.04 0.27 23.18
C HIS A 321 -13.55 0.36 22.88
N VAL A 322 -13.94 0.15 21.61
CA VAL A 322 -15.34 0.26 21.17
C VAL A 322 -16.17 -0.91 21.67
N LEU A 323 -17.13 -0.69 22.56
CA LEU A 323 -18.08 -1.72 23.02
C LEU A 323 -19.27 -1.92 22.08
N GLN A 324 -19.71 -0.84 21.45
CA GLN A 324 -20.86 -0.83 20.54
C GLN A 324 -20.65 0.20 19.45
N ARG A 325 -20.97 -0.16 18.22
CA ARG A 325 -21.08 0.74 17.08
C ARG A 325 -22.48 0.60 16.48
N ARG A 326 -23.19 1.72 16.33
CA ARG A 326 -24.43 1.80 15.58
C ARG A 326 -24.18 2.53 14.28
N ASP A 327 -24.44 1.89 13.15
CA ASP A 327 -24.31 2.51 11.84
C ASP A 327 -25.47 3.48 11.53
N ALA A 328 -25.39 4.18 10.40
CA ALA A 328 -26.42 5.13 9.97
C ALA A 328 -27.76 4.49 9.60
N LEU A 329 -27.79 3.16 9.36
CA LEU A 329 -29.02 2.40 9.10
C LEU A 329 -29.67 1.91 10.40
N GLY A 330 -29.02 2.14 11.55
CA GLY A 330 -29.49 1.72 12.86
C GLY A 330 -29.05 0.31 13.27
N ASN A 331 -28.19 -0.35 12.50
CA ASN A 331 -27.67 -1.67 12.86
C ASN A 331 -26.60 -1.53 13.94
N ASP A 332 -26.72 -2.34 14.99
CA ASP A 332 -25.73 -2.41 16.06
C ASP A 332 -24.70 -3.51 15.80
N THR A 333 -23.44 -3.22 16.09
CA THR A 333 -22.35 -4.20 16.19
C THR A 333 -21.68 -4.04 17.54
N TYR A 334 -21.41 -5.14 18.22
CA TYR A 334 -20.83 -5.17 19.55
C TYR A 334 -19.50 -5.89 19.54
N PHE A 335 -18.64 -5.55 20.50
CA PHE A 335 -17.30 -6.10 20.63
C PHE A 335 -16.98 -6.45 22.09
N ALA A 336 -16.18 -7.49 22.27
CA ALA A 336 -15.55 -7.83 23.53
C ALA A 336 -14.05 -8.06 23.30
N TYR A 337 -13.25 -7.69 24.28
CA TYR A 337 -11.80 -7.65 24.18
C TYR A 337 -11.15 -8.64 25.15
N ASP A 338 -10.00 -9.18 24.76
CA ASP A 338 -9.14 -9.94 25.66
C ASP A 338 -8.34 -9.00 26.60
N ALA A 339 -7.57 -9.56 27.52
CA ALA A 339 -6.77 -8.79 28.47
C ALA A 339 -5.64 -7.96 27.81
N ALA A 340 -5.25 -8.31 26.59
CA ALA A 340 -4.24 -7.59 25.81
C ALA A 340 -4.86 -6.49 24.92
N GLY A 341 -6.19 -6.38 24.88
CA GLY A 341 -6.92 -5.38 24.09
C GLY A 341 -7.25 -5.83 22.66
N HIS A 342 -7.05 -7.11 22.30
CA HIS A 342 -7.50 -7.63 21.00
C HIS A 342 -8.98 -7.98 21.05
N VAL A 343 -9.68 -7.91 19.91
CA VAL A 343 -11.11 -8.26 19.83
C VAL A 343 -11.25 -9.77 19.95
N GLY A 344 -11.76 -10.29 21.07
CA GLY A 344 -12.03 -11.71 21.24
C GLY A 344 -13.37 -12.16 20.63
N LYS A 345 -14.36 -11.26 20.58
CA LYS A 345 -15.70 -11.55 20.04
C LYS A 345 -16.31 -10.31 19.40
N GLN A 346 -16.93 -10.50 18.25
CA GLN A 346 -17.80 -9.53 17.59
C GLN A 346 -19.18 -10.15 17.37
N TRP A 347 -20.25 -9.38 17.57
CA TRP A 347 -21.58 -9.85 17.19
C TRP A 347 -22.50 -8.73 16.71
N THR A 348 -23.40 -9.10 15.79
CA THR A 348 -24.35 -8.21 15.13
C THR A 348 -25.74 -8.86 15.16
N PRO A 349 -26.69 -8.31 15.93
CA PRO A 349 -28.08 -8.72 15.81
C PRO A 349 -28.64 -8.32 14.43
N TYR A 350 -29.42 -9.19 13.83
CA TYR A 350 -30.13 -8.91 12.57
C TYR A 350 -31.50 -9.56 12.57
N ARG A 351 -32.37 -9.11 11.66
CA ARG A 351 -33.65 -9.76 11.37
C ARG A 351 -33.60 -10.39 9.99
N ASP A 352 -34.10 -11.61 9.87
CA ASP A 352 -34.30 -12.22 8.55
C ASP A 352 -35.51 -11.62 7.83
N VAL A 353 -35.76 -12.07 6.60
CA VAL A 353 -36.88 -11.61 5.76
C VAL A 353 -38.24 -11.93 6.41
N ASP A 354 -38.30 -12.95 7.26
CA ASP A 354 -39.51 -13.39 7.97
C ASP A 354 -39.69 -12.66 9.34
N GLY A 355 -38.78 -11.74 9.68
CA GLY A 355 -38.80 -10.94 10.91
C GLY A 355 -38.20 -11.62 12.15
N GLY A 356 -37.72 -12.86 12.00
CA GLY A 356 -37.01 -13.61 13.04
C GLY A 356 -35.72 -12.91 13.46
N ALA A 357 -35.52 -12.77 14.77
CA ALA A 357 -34.31 -12.14 15.32
C ALA A 357 -33.19 -13.18 15.43
N HIS A 358 -32.01 -12.86 14.88
CA HIS A 358 -30.81 -13.69 14.92
C HIS A 358 -29.61 -12.84 15.34
N THR A 359 -28.49 -13.50 15.62
CA THR A 359 -27.22 -12.83 15.91
C THR A 359 -26.09 -13.49 15.14
N ALA A 360 -25.42 -12.73 14.27
CA ALA A 360 -24.18 -13.18 13.65
C ALA A 360 -23.04 -13.00 14.66
N VAL A 361 -22.25 -14.04 14.90
CA VAL A 361 -21.15 -14.03 15.88
C VAL A 361 -19.84 -14.44 15.21
N GLN A 362 -18.79 -13.69 15.47
CA GLN A 362 -17.41 -14.04 15.16
C GLN A 362 -16.59 -14.05 16.44
N ARG A 363 -15.71 -15.05 16.59
CA ARG A 363 -14.72 -15.11 17.67
C ARG A 363 -13.33 -15.18 17.07
N PHE A 364 -12.39 -14.48 17.70
CA PHE A 364 -11.01 -14.41 17.23
C PHE A 364 -10.09 -14.97 18.31
N THR A 365 -9.05 -15.66 17.86
CA THR A 365 -8.00 -16.17 18.73
C THR A 365 -6.66 -15.62 18.30
N TYR A 366 -5.75 -15.45 19.26
CA TYR A 366 -4.44 -14.85 19.05
C TYR A 366 -3.36 -15.70 19.70
N ASP A 367 -2.14 -15.63 19.18
CA ASP A 367 -0.97 -16.16 19.87
C ASP A 367 -0.41 -15.16 20.89
N ALA A 368 0.63 -15.57 21.62
CA ALA A 368 1.27 -14.74 22.63
C ALA A 368 1.94 -13.47 22.08
N ALA A 369 2.18 -13.39 20.77
CA ALA A 369 2.71 -12.20 20.09
C ALA A 369 1.59 -11.28 19.56
N GLY A 370 0.31 -11.61 19.79
CA GLY A 370 -0.84 -10.85 19.34
C GLY A 370 -1.23 -11.10 17.88
N ARG A 371 -0.67 -12.13 17.22
CA ARG A 371 -1.03 -12.47 15.84
C ARG A 371 -2.29 -13.33 15.84
N GLN A 372 -3.25 -13.02 14.96
CA GLN A 372 -4.53 -13.74 14.90
C GLN A 372 -4.33 -15.15 14.35
N LEU A 373 -4.65 -16.16 15.17
CA LEU A 373 -4.58 -17.58 14.82
C LEU A 373 -5.82 -18.05 14.07
N GLY A 374 -7.02 -17.58 14.44
CA GLY A 374 -8.22 -18.04 13.77
C GLY A 374 -9.44 -17.16 13.99
N THR A 375 -10.44 -17.41 13.15
CA THR A 375 -11.77 -16.81 13.22
C THR A 375 -12.81 -17.93 13.19
N LEU A 376 -13.61 -18.02 14.25
CA LEU A 376 -14.77 -18.88 14.31
C LEU A 376 -16.02 -18.07 13.97
N THR A 377 -16.67 -18.40 12.86
CA THR A 377 -17.90 -17.73 12.40
C THR A 377 -19.09 -18.64 12.65
N LEU A 378 -20.08 -18.12 13.39
CA LEU A 378 -21.38 -18.76 13.52
C LEU A 378 -22.17 -18.58 12.22
N MET A 379 -22.62 -19.69 11.65
CA MET A 379 -23.47 -19.75 10.47
C MET A 379 -24.78 -20.43 10.82
N LYS A 380 -25.88 -19.92 10.27
CA LYS A 380 -27.18 -20.59 10.34
C LYS A 380 -27.41 -21.36 9.05
N ILE A 381 -27.54 -22.68 9.15
CA ILE A 381 -27.89 -23.54 8.01
C ILE A 381 -29.22 -24.22 8.34
N GLY A 382 -30.31 -23.65 7.79
CA GLY A 382 -31.67 -24.06 8.13
C GLY A 382 -32.02 -23.78 9.59
N ALA A 383 -32.51 -24.78 10.32
CA ALA A 383 -32.86 -24.66 11.74
C ALA A 383 -31.64 -24.77 12.68
N ASN A 384 -30.48 -25.22 12.17
CA ASN A 384 -29.31 -25.52 12.99
C ASN A 384 -28.27 -24.40 12.93
N GLU A 385 -27.62 -24.19 14.08
CA GLU A 385 -26.42 -23.38 14.22
C GLU A 385 -25.19 -24.24 13.96
N THR A 386 -24.32 -23.83 13.04
CA THR A 386 -23.06 -24.49 12.71
C THR A 386 -21.94 -23.46 12.76
N TYR A 387 -20.71 -23.90 12.98
CA TYR A 387 -19.56 -23.02 12.98
C TYR A 387 -18.63 -23.36 11.81
N SER A 388 -18.05 -22.34 11.20
CA SER A 388 -16.89 -22.52 10.32
C SER A 388 -15.68 -21.81 10.93
N ALA A 389 -14.54 -22.49 10.96
CA ALA A 389 -13.29 -22.01 11.52
C ALA A 389 -12.27 -21.78 10.38
N ASP A 390 -11.87 -20.52 10.17
CA ASP A 390 -10.70 -20.20 9.35
C ASP A 390 -9.48 -19.99 10.26
N THR A 391 -8.39 -20.70 10.01
CA THR A 391 -7.17 -20.69 10.84
C THR A 391 -5.94 -20.37 9.99
N ALA A 392 -5.05 -19.53 10.51
CA ALA A 392 -3.73 -19.25 9.95
C ALA A 392 -2.63 -19.91 10.80
N VAL A 393 -1.71 -20.62 10.14
CA VAL A 393 -0.54 -21.24 10.78
C VAL A 393 0.66 -20.37 10.47
N TYR A 394 1.46 -20.06 11.49
CA TYR A 394 2.64 -19.20 11.37
C TYR A 394 3.93 -20.01 11.56
N ASN A 395 5.02 -19.58 10.93
CA ASN A 395 6.36 -20.03 11.26
C ASN A 395 6.98 -19.18 12.39
N ALA A 396 8.25 -19.46 12.74
CA ALA A 396 8.99 -18.72 13.77
C ALA A 396 9.16 -17.22 13.46
N PHE A 397 9.15 -16.84 12.18
CA PHE A 397 9.27 -15.45 11.73
C PHE A 397 7.92 -14.71 11.72
N GLY A 398 6.81 -15.40 12.01
CA GLY A 398 5.47 -14.82 11.96
C GLY A 398 4.89 -14.73 10.57
N GLU A 399 5.42 -15.50 9.63
CA GLU A 399 4.89 -15.61 8.28
C GLU A 399 3.86 -16.74 8.21
N ILE A 400 2.75 -16.51 7.52
CA ILE A 400 1.68 -17.51 7.38
C ILE A 400 2.18 -18.62 6.46
N THR A 401 2.25 -19.87 6.92
CA THR A 401 2.65 -21.04 6.11
C THR A 401 1.46 -21.83 5.58
N ALA A 402 0.31 -21.73 6.24
CA ALA A 402 -0.92 -22.40 5.81
C ALA A 402 -2.16 -21.62 6.25
N LYS A 403 -3.23 -21.72 5.46
CA LYS A 403 -4.59 -21.37 5.87
C LYS A 403 -5.48 -22.59 5.79
N LEU A 404 -6.23 -22.82 6.87
CA LEU A 404 -7.12 -23.96 7.02
C LEU A 404 -8.55 -23.45 7.15
N ARG A 405 -9.50 -24.20 6.59
CA ARG A 405 -10.93 -24.04 6.83
C ARG A 405 -11.45 -25.34 7.41
N ASP A 406 -12.03 -25.26 8.60
CA ASP A 406 -12.54 -26.41 9.34
C ASP A 406 -11.50 -27.53 9.49
N GLY A 407 -10.25 -27.13 9.71
CA GLY A 407 -9.09 -28.02 9.84
C GLY A 407 -8.48 -28.51 8.52
N ALA A 408 -9.14 -28.27 7.38
CA ALA A 408 -8.61 -28.63 6.07
C ALA A 408 -7.80 -27.48 5.46
N GLN A 409 -6.54 -27.72 5.10
CA GLN A 409 -5.70 -26.72 4.44
C GLN A 409 -6.23 -26.40 3.04
N TYR A 410 -6.51 -25.13 2.75
CA TYR A 410 -6.88 -24.65 1.41
C TYR A 410 -5.82 -23.76 0.78
N ALA A 411 -4.93 -23.15 1.57
CA ALA A 411 -3.81 -22.38 1.07
C ALA A 411 -2.51 -22.74 1.80
N TYR A 412 -1.38 -22.72 1.09
CA TYR A 412 -0.04 -22.80 1.68
C TYR A 412 0.87 -21.70 1.13
N TYR A 413 1.92 -21.37 1.89
CA TYR A 413 2.94 -20.42 1.50
C TYR A 413 4.29 -20.96 1.95
N ASP A 414 5.20 -21.16 1.00
CA ASP A 414 6.57 -21.49 1.28
C ASP A 414 7.44 -20.26 1.01
N TYR A 415 8.25 -19.89 2.00
CA TYR A 415 9.10 -18.72 1.96
C TYR A 415 10.53 -19.14 1.65
N ASP A 416 11.22 -18.31 0.89
CA ASP A 416 12.64 -18.45 0.71
C ASP A 416 13.37 -17.89 1.93
N VAL A 417 14.69 -17.96 1.88
CA VAL A 417 15.57 -17.44 2.94
C VAL A 417 15.50 -15.92 3.11
N ALA A 418 15.02 -15.19 2.10
CA ALA A 418 14.78 -13.75 2.16
C ALA A 418 13.41 -13.39 2.76
N GLY A 419 12.54 -14.37 2.98
CA GLY A 419 11.16 -14.12 3.43
C GLY A 419 10.19 -13.78 2.31
N ARG A 420 10.55 -14.08 1.06
CA ARG A 420 9.67 -13.92 -0.09
C ARG A 420 8.92 -15.23 -0.33
N VAL A 421 7.64 -15.14 -0.66
CA VAL A 421 6.84 -16.33 -1.03
C VAL A 421 7.32 -16.85 -2.37
N TRP A 422 8.06 -17.95 -2.40
CA TRP A 422 8.51 -18.55 -3.66
C TRP A 422 7.57 -19.66 -4.16
N ARG A 423 6.66 -20.15 -3.32
CA ARG A 423 5.65 -21.14 -3.72
C ARG A 423 4.36 -21.02 -2.94
N THR A 424 3.22 -21.07 -3.62
CA THR A 424 1.89 -20.95 -2.99
C THR A 424 0.78 -21.44 -3.90
N ASN A 425 -0.39 -21.76 -3.35
CA ASN A 425 -1.65 -21.91 -4.08
C ASN A 425 -2.73 -20.91 -3.62
N ALA A 426 -2.33 -19.84 -2.94
CA ALA A 426 -3.27 -18.88 -2.36
C ALA A 426 -4.14 -18.19 -3.42
N ASP A 427 -5.26 -17.65 -2.94
CA ASP A 427 -6.30 -16.88 -3.65
C ASP A 427 -7.23 -17.68 -4.57
N ASP A 428 -6.66 -18.43 -5.53
CA ASP A 428 -7.43 -19.11 -6.60
C ASP A 428 -7.26 -20.65 -6.57
N GLY A 429 -6.46 -21.19 -5.64
CA GLY A 429 -6.15 -22.62 -5.55
C GLY A 429 -5.17 -23.13 -6.62
N VAL A 430 -4.74 -22.28 -7.54
CA VAL A 430 -3.75 -22.60 -8.59
C VAL A 430 -2.36 -22.53 -7.98
N ASP A 431 -1.58 -23.59 -8.14
CA ASP A 431 -0.19 -23.61 -7.69
C ASP A 431 0.65 -22.62 -8.48
N LYS A 432 1.47 -21.85 -7.76
CA LYS A 432 2.36 -20.82 -8.26
C LYS A 432 3.75 -21.04 -7.69
N VAL A 433 4.76 -20.95 -8.53
CA VAL A 433 6.18 -20.88 -8.15
C VAL A 433 6.74 -19.58 -8.69
N TYR A 434 7.34 -18.79 -7.79
CA TYR A 434 7.99 -17.53 -8.11
C TYR A 434 9.50 -17.70 -8.06
N THR A 435 10.14 -16.96 -8.95
CA THR A 435 11.59 -16.78 -8.97
C THR A 435 11.85 -15.28 -8.97
N TYR A 436 12.96 -14.88 -8.36
CA TYR A 436 13.25 -13.48 -8.11
C TYR A 436 14.64 -13.10 -8.62
N ASP A 437 14.79 -11.86 -9.07
CA ASP A 437 16.10 -11.28 -9.32
C ASP A 437 16.77 -10.80 -8.00
N LEU A 438 17.98 -10.22 -8.10
CA LEU A 438 18.73 -9.71 -6.93
C LEU A 438 18.17 -8.38 -6.38
N GLN A 439 17.19 -7.78 -7.05
CA GLN A 439 16.44 -6.60 -6.62
C GLN A 439 15.05 -6.98 -6.07
N ASP A 440 14.80 -8.26 -5.82
CA ASP A 440 13.52 -8.82 -5.34
C ASP A 440 12.34 -8.69 -6.32
N ASN A 441 12.59 -8.36 -7.59
CA ASN A 441 11.52 -8.39 -8.60
C ASN A 441 11.24 -9.83 -9.04
N VAL A 442 9.97 -10.14 -9.33
CA VAL A 442 9.57 -11.46 -9.86
C VAL A 442 10.11 -11.63 -11.29
N SER A 443 11.17 -12.41 -11.46
CA SER A 443 11.79 -12.72 -12.75
C SER A 443 11.02 -13.77 -13.54
N SER A 444 10.31 -14.68 -12.87
CA SER A 444 9.44 -15.66 -13.53
C SER A 444 8.41 -16.24 -12.57
N THR A 445 7.21 -16.50 -13.11
CA THR A 445 6.08 -17.15 -12.43
C THR A 445 5.70 -18.40 -13.19
N ILE A 446 5.64 -19.55 -12.52
CA ILE A 446 5.16 -20.81 -13.07
C ILE A 446 3.83 -21.11 -12.40
N THR A 447 2.80 -21.42 -13.18
CA THR A 447 1.46 -21.71 -12.67
C THR A 447 0.91 -23.01 -13.21
N SER A 448 0.16 -23.74 -12.40
CA SER A 448 -0.53 -24.96 -12.81
C SER A 448 -1.81 -25.18 -12.01
N ALA A 449 -2.91 -25.42 -12.72
CA ALA A 449 -4.20 -25.76 -12.11
C ALA A 449 -4.41 -27.29 -11.98
N THR A 450 -3.56 -28.10 -12.63
CA THR A 450 -3.75 -29.56 -12.75
C THR A 450 -2.63 -30.36 -12.11
N LEU A 451 -1.38 -29.91 -12.25
CA LEU A 451 -0.23 -30.50 -11.60
C LEU A 451 0.06 -29.81 -10.27
N ASN A 452 0.35 -30.63 -9.26
CA ASN A 452 0.82 -30.18 -7.96
C ASN A 452 2.29 -29.72 -8.07
N LEU A 453 2.52 -28.40 -8.08
CA LEU A 453 3.88 -27.86 -8.15
C LEU A 453 4.61 -27.93 -6.81
N LYS A 454 3.91 -28.20 -5.71
CA LYS A 454 4.50 -28.38 -4.38
C LYS A 454 5.35 -29.65 -4.27
N SER A 455 4.98 -30.70 -5.00
CA SER A 455 5.74 -31.96 -5.05
C SER A 455 6.97 -31.92 -5.97
N THR A 456 7.10 -30.88 -6.80
CA THR A 456 8.22 -30.73 -7.73
C THR A 456 9.32 -29.88 -7.11
N ASP A 457 10.57 -30.27 -7.35
CA ASP A 457 11.73 -29.48 -6.94
C ASP A 457 11.94 -28.30 -7.91
N TYR A 458 11.68 -27.08 -7.43
CA TYR A 458 12.01 -25.82 -8.11
C TYR A 458 13.02 -24.99 -7.29
N THR A 459 13.75 -25.64 -6.38
CA THR A 459 14.60 -24.97 -5.40
C THR A 459 15.87 -24.36 -5.99
N SER A 460 16.18 -24.63 -7.26
CA SER A 460 17.31 -24.04 -7.97
C SER A 460 16.95 -23.68 -9.41
N ALA A 461 17.65 -22.71 -10.00
CA ALA A 461 17.43 -22.29 -11.39
C ALA A 461 17.61 -23.44 -12.39
N GLY A 462 18.47 -24.42 -12.09
CA GLY A 462 18.68 -25.61 -12.91
C GLY A 462 17.50 -26.59 -12.90
N ASN A 463 16.66 -26.53 -11.86
CA ASN A 463 15.46 -27.38 -11.74
C ASN A 463 14.22 -26.74 -12.37
N VAL A 464 14.31 -25.47 -12.80
CA VAL A 464 13.22 -24.81 -13.54
C VAL A 464 13.22 -25.32 -14.99
N PRO A 465 12.18 -26.04 -15.43
CA PRO A 465 12.19 -26.70 -16.72
C PRO A 465 12.09 -25.69 -17.86
N THR A 466 12.88 -25.92 -18.90
CA THR A 466 12.84 -25.18 -20.17
C THR A 466 11.70 -25.64 -21.07
N THR A 467 11.20 -26.87 -20.87
CA THR A 467 10.06 -27.47 -21.56
C THR A 467 8.94 -27.70 -20.54
N LEU A 468 7.77 -27.11 -20.79
CA LEU A 468 6.65 -27.19 -19.85
C LEU A 468 5.81 -28.45 -20.09
N ALA A 469 5.41 -29.12 -19.01
CA ALA A 469 4.40 -30.16 -19.07
C ALA A 469 3.02 -29.57 -19.43
N ALA A 470 2.12 -30.41 -19.94
CA ALA A 470 0.75 -29.98 -20.25
C ALA A 470 0.05 -29.42 -18.99
N GLY A 471 -0.64 -28.28 -19.14
CA GLY A 471 -1.31 -27.59 -18.04
C GLY A 471 -0.41 -26.67 -17.20
N VAL A 472 0.90 -26.63 -17.48
CA VAL A 472 1.84 -25.69 -16.85
C VAL A 472 2.03 -24.48 -17.76
N ARG A 473 1.92 -23.30 -17.16
CA ARG A 473 2.25 -22.02 -17.82
C ARG A 473 3.45 -21.40 -17.12
N ARG A 474 4.28 -20.69 -17.87
CA ARG A 474 5.39 -19.92 -17.31
C ARG A 474 5.42 -18.54 -17.92
N THR A 475 5.45 -17.53 -17.07
CA THR A 475 5.64 -16.13 -17.43
C THR A 475 7.04 -15.74 -17.00
N VAL A 476 7.81 -15.13 -17.88
CA VAL A 476 9.18 -14.67 -17.60
C VAL A 476 9.26 -13.18 -17.85
N ASN A 477 9.76 -12.42 -16.89
CA ASN A 477 9.86 -10.96 -16.97
C ASN A 477 11.33 -10.55 -17.11
N LYS A 478 11.59 -9.61 -18.02
CA LYS A 478 12.81 -8.81 -18.04
C LYS A 478 12.47 -7.43 -17.53
N VAL A 479 13.21 -6.95 -16.54
CA VAL A 479 12.98 -5.63 -15.93
C VAL A 479 14.10 -4.65 -16.28
N ASP A 480 13.78 -3.35 -16.26
CA ASP A 480 14.78 -2.30 -16.24
C ASP A 480 15.45 -2.19 -14.86
N LYS A 481 16.47 -1.34 -14.70
CA LYS A 481 17.18 -1.15 -13.42
C LYS A 481 16.32 -0.53 -12.29
N ARG A 482 15.04 -0.21 -12.56
CA ARG A 482 14.01 0.34 -11.65
C ARG A 482 12.94 -0.70 -11.35
N GLY A 483 13.08 -1.93 -11.86
CA GLY A 483 12.12 -3.03 -11.67
C GLY A 483 10.90 -2.96 -12.61
N LYS A 484 10.89 -2.12 -13.65
CA LYS A 484 9.77 -2.04 -14.62
C LYS A 484 9.91 -3.11 -15.71
N VAL A 485 8.84 -3.86 -15.99
CA VAL A 485 8.85 -4.98 -16.94
C VAL A 485 8.94 -4.49 -18.39
N LEU A 486 10.12 -4.62 -19.00
CA LEU A 486 10.37 -4.26 -20.40
C LEU A 486 9.89 -5.33 -21.38
N GLU A 487 10.03 -6.61 -21.01
CA GLU A 487 9.64 -7.74 -21.84
C GLU A 487 9.05 -8.84 -20.97
N GLN A 488 7.95 -9.41 -21.41
CA GLN A 488 7.31 -10.57 -20.80
C GLN A 488 7.22 -11.69 -21.83
N THR A 489 7.78 -12.84 -21.52
CA THR A 489 7.65 -14.07 -22.31
C THR A 489 6.66 -15.01 -21.63
N ASN A 490 5.54 -15.30 -22.28
CA ASN A 490 4.58 -16.30 -21.84
C ASN A 490 4.81 -17.62 -22.59
N LEU A 491 5.07 -18.68 -21.85
CA LEU A 491 5.26 -20.06 -22.32
C LEU A 491 4.08 -20.91 -21.86
N GLY A 492 3.67 -21.88 -22.68
CA GLY A 492 2.58 -22.78 -22.29
C GLY A 492 1.18 -22.21 -22.59
N VAL A 493 1.06 -21.21 -23.47
CA VAL A 493 -0.24 -20.62 -23.83
C VAL A 493 -0.97 -21.58 -24.77
N THR A 494 -1.94 -22.32 -24.23
CA THR A 494 -2.79 -23.24 -24.98
C THR A 494 -3.94 -22.47 -25.67
N HIS A 495 -4.03 -22.60 -26.99
CA HIS A 495 -5.13 -22.07 -27.78
C HIS A 495 -6.32 -23.04 -27.81
N LEU A 496 -7.47 -22.57 -28.31
CA LEU A 496 -8.69 -23.38 -28.43
C LEU A 496 -8.51 -24.61 -29.33
N ASP A 497 -7.52 -24.59 -30.23
CA ASP A 497 -7.16 -25.71 -31.10
C ASP A 497 -6.21 -26.72 -30.43
N GLY A 498 -5.86 -26.52 -29.17
CA GLY A 498 -4.94 -27.36 -28.40
C GLY A 498 -3.45 -27.09 -28.67
N SER A 499 -3.11 -26.20 -29.59
CA SER A 499 -1.73 -25.79 -29.83
C SER A 499 -1.19 -24.99 -28.65
N THR A 500 0.09 -25.18 -28.33
CA THR A 500 0.76 -24.41 -27.29
C THR A 500 1.75 -23.47 -27.93
N THR A 501 1.64 -22.18 -27.64
CA THR A 501 2.48 -21.14 -28.22
C THR A 501 3.33 -20.45 -27.16
N ARG A 502 4.37 -19.79 -27.66
CA ARG A 502 5.17 -18.82 -26.92
C ARG A 502 4.75 -17.43 -27.39
N GLN A 503 4.39 -16.56 -26.47
CA GLN A 503 4.01 -15.17 -26.74
C GLN A 503 5.04 -14.24 -26.12
N PHE A 504 5.44 -13.21 -26.86
CA PHE A 504 6.30 -12.14 -26.35
C PHE A 504 5.48 -10.85 -26.26
N ILE A 505 5.55 -10.20 -25.11
CA ILE A 505 4.94 -8.89 -24.87
C ILE A 505 6.07 -7.93 -24.52
N THR A 506 6.31 -6.92 -25.37
CA THR A 506 7.30 -5.88 -25.11
C THR A 506 6.59 -4.59 -24.72
N GLN A 507 7.10 -3.91 -23.70
CA GLN A 507 6.58 -2.64 -23.22
C GLN A 507 7.68 -1.58 -23.23
N THR A 508 7.31 -0.36 -23.59
CA THR A 508 8.17 0.81 -23.39
C THR A 508 7.51 1.77 -22.41
N TYR A 509 8.32 2.45 -21.62
CA TYR A 509 7.84 3.41 -20.62
C TYR A 509 8.52 4.75 -20.79
N ASP A 510 7.81 5.80 -20.41
CA ASP A 510 8.42 7.11 -20.18
C ASP A 510 9.12 7.19 -18.82
N ALA A 511 9.69 8.36 -18.52
CA ALA A 511 10.38 8.63 -17.27
C ALA A 511 9.50 8.39 -16.02
N TRP A 512 8.18 8.58 -16.13
CA TRP A 512 7.23 8.48 -15.02
C TRP A 512 6.57 7.11 -14.91
N GLY A 513 6.94 6.18 -15.79
CA GLY A 513 6.44 4.82 -15.78
C GLY A 513 5.09 4.65 -16.47
N ASN A 514 4.64 5.62 -17.28
CA ASN A 514 3.49 5.39 -18.15
C ASN A 514 3.93 4.53 -19.33
N THR A 515 3.10 3.56 -19.70
CA THR A 515 3.36 2.70 -20.86
C THR A 515 3.13 3.47 -22.16
N LEU A 516 4.18 3.64 -22.95
CA LEU A 516 4.16 4.33 -24.25
C LEU A 516 3.73 3.40 -25.39
N SER A 517 4.16 2.15 -25.34
CA SER A 517 3.76 1.12 -26.30
C SER A 517 3.69 -0.25 -25.65
N VAL A 518 2.78 -1.08 -26.17
CA VAL A 518 2.74 -2.52 -25.90
C VAL A 518 2.70 -3.22 -27.25
N THR A 519 3.63 -4.13 -27.49
CA THR A 519 3.66 -4.96 -28.69
C THR A 519 3.59 -6.42 -28.28
N SER A 520 2.67 -7.18 -28.87
CA SER A 520 2.56 -8.62 -28.70
C SER A 520 2.95 -9.31 -30.01
N SER A 521 3.79 -10.34 -29.93
CA SER A 521 4.19 -11.18 -31.08
C SER A 521 4.19 -12.66 -30.74
#